data_AF-A0A9E1NU07-F1
#
_entry.id   AF-A0A9E1NU07-F1
#
_cell.length_a   1.000
_cell.length_b   1.000
_cell.length_c   1.000
_cell.angle_alpha   90.00
_cell.angle_beta   90.00
_cell.angle_gamma   90.00
#
_symmetry.space_group_name_H-M   'P 1'
#
loop_
_entity.id
_entity.type
_entity.pdbx_description
1 polymer ?
#
loop_
_entity_poly.entity_id
_entity_poly.type
_entity_poly.pdbx_seq_one_letter_code
_entity_poly.pdbx_strand_id
1 'polypeptide(L)'
;QVQSCYKMTMDLARLKMRSLFISMETILKKLCTLDSFCSMGIEKQILYTLYHIDKKLLNVPSFSFVDFIESLTELEVVGCEAGGGRLVPGSNNYRNNLVCEEKPRVSKGETGSLDRIFYDLKLAFNKDEFVSILYTVMGSEAYKLESVFNILFCGEGKVFSNNNQQEVFYKHLRKLLKKIYSDLKEPESKVISNLRDQTVSIKLGLIEILRFLEKNEVGLKDLPQDLLDKIHDLDHFCRETLSRLADRSVTPNLKFIHDARLTIKIIFPHAASLEEEIYSQLGFY
;
A
#
# COMPACT_ATOMS: atom_id res chain seq x y z
N GLN A 1 -13.92 5.25 20.20
CA GLN A 1 -14.79 5.72 19.10
C GLN A 1 -13.87 6.41 18.10
N VAL A 2 -13.65 5.79 16.94
CA VAL A 2 -12.88 6.42 15.85
C VAL A 2 -13.84 7.32 15.10
N GLN A 3 -13.56 8.62 15.13
CA GLN A 3 -14.40 9.66 14.57
C GLN A 3 -14.26 9.61 13.04
N SER A 4 -15.31 9.23 12.33
CA SER A 4 -15.31 9.18 10.86
C SER A 4 -15.17 10.60 10.31
N CYS A 5 -14.05 10.88 9.65
CA CYS A 5 -13.78 12.18 9.06
C CYS A 5 -14.71 12.41 7.86
N TYR A 6 -15.72 13.25 8.06
CA TYR A 6 -16.54 13.86 7.01
C TYR A 6 -15.65 14.79 6.16
N LYS A 7 -15.03 14.28 5.09
CA LYS A 7 -14.34 15.11 4.06
C LYS A 7 -14.32 14.46 2.66
N MET A 8 -15.25 13.55 2.38
CA MET A 8 -15.13 12.60 1.25
C MET A 8 -15.49 13.10 -0.17
N THR A 9 -15.84 14.36 -0.42
CA THR A 9 -16.45 14.70 -1.71
C THR A 9 -15.55 15.45 -2.70
N MET A 10 -14.37 15.96 -2.32
CA MET A 10 -13.59 16.84 -3.20
C MET A 10 -12.30 16.27 -3.86
N ASP A 11 -11.73 15.15 -3.42
CA ASP A 11 -10.43 14.68 -3.97
C ASP A 11 -10.47 13.40 -4.82
N LEU A 12 -11.61 12.69 -4.89
CA LEU A 12 -11.74 11.52 -5.79
C LEU A 12 -11.63 11.91 -7.27
N ALA A 13 -12.11 13.10 -7.61
CA ALA A 13 -12.06 13.65 -8.97
C ALA A 13 -10.63 13.81 -9.48
N ARG A 14 -9.75 14.38 -8.63
CA ARG A 14 -8.36 14.67 -8.95
C ARG A 14 -7.52 13.40 -9.06
N LEU A 15 -7.73 12.42 -8.19
CA LEU A 15 -7.05 11.13 -8.26
C LEU A 15 -7.43 10.34 -9.51
N LYS A 16 -8.72 10.31 -9.85
CA LYS A 16 -9.16 9.69 -11.10
C LYS A 16 -8.58 10.41 -12.31
N MET A 17 -8.42 11.73 -12.24
CA MET A 17 -7.77 12.52 -13.28
C MET A 17 -6.27 12.19 -13.41
N ARG A 18 -5.56 12.06 -12.28
CA ARG A 18 -4.15 11.63 -12.27
C ARG A 18 -3.98 10.20 -12.79
N SER A 19 -4.77 9.23 -12.32
CA SER A 19 -4.75 7.84 -12.82
C SER A 19 -5.08 7.78 -14.32
N LEU A 20 -6.03 8.62 -14.79
CA LEU A 20 -6.30 8.79 -16.22
C LEU A 20 -5.06 9.32 -16.96
N PHE A 21 -4.41 10.38 -16.48
CA PHE A 21 -3.22 10.96 -17.12
C PHE A 21 -2.05 9.99 -17.19
N ILE A 22 -1.76 9.27 -16.11
CA ILE A 22 -0.72 8.24 -16.07
C ILE A 22 -1.03 7.12 -17.07
N SER A 23 -2.27 6.65 -17.10
CA SER A 23 -2.70 5.61 -18.04
C SER A 23 -2.61 6.08 -19.49
N MET A 24 -2.98 7.34 -19.75
CA MET A 24 -2.84 7.96 -21.06
C MET A 24 -1.38 8.08 -21.49
N GLU A 25 -0.49 8.58 -20.63
CA GLU A 25 0.95 8.69 -20.92
C GLU A 25 1.58 7.32 -21.18
N THR A 26 1.20 6.30 -20.40
CA THR A 26 1.67 4.92 -20.57
C THR A 26 1.28 4.34 -21.92
N ILE A 27 0.01 4.52 -22.32
CA ILE A 27 -0.49 4.08 -23.63
C ILE A 27 0.20 4.86 -24.75
N LEU A 28 0.32 6.19 -24.62
CA LEU A 28 0.99 7.05 -25.59
C LEU A 28 2.44 6.62 -25.79
N LYS A 29 3.20 6.42 -24.71
CA LYS A 29 4.59 5.95 -24.76
C LYS A 29 4.71 4.62 -25.52
N LYS A 30 3.81 3.68 -25.25
CA LYS A 30 3.78 2.40 -25.95
C LYS A 30 3.49 2.58 -27.44
N LEU A 31 2.52 3.43 -27.81
CA LEU A 31 2.15 3.68 -29.19
C LEU A 31 3.20 4.52 -29.95
N CYS A 32 3.94 5.38 -29.25
CA CYS A 32 5.04 6.16 -29.79
C CYS A 32 6.25 5.30 -30.25
N THR A 33 6.23 3.99 -29.99
CA THR A 33 7.16 3.05 -30.63
C THR A 33 6.87 2.82 -32.11
N LEU A 34 5.70 3.25 -32.60
CA LEU A 34 5.31 3.20 -34.00
C LEU A 34 5.55 4.57 -34.64
N ASP A 35 6.48 4.66 -35.59
CA ASP A 35 6.81 5.92 -36.28
C ASP A 35 5.58 6.57 -36.93
N SER A 36 4.66 5.75 -37.47
CA SER A 36 3.40 6.22 -38.04
C SER A 36 2.51 6.93 -37.01
N PHE A 37 2.54 6.49 -35.76
CA PHE A 37 1.80 7.11 -34.66
C PHE A 37 2.48 8.39 -34.15
N CYS A 38 3.81 8.36 -33.98
CA CYS A 38 4.62 9.53 -33.62
C CYS A 38 4.53 10.67 -34.65
N SER A 39 4.28 10.34 -35.91
CA SER A 39 4.11 11.35 -36.96
C SER A 39 2.73 12.04 -36.96
N MET A 40 1.77 11.58 -36.16
CA MET A 40 0.43 12.16 -36.09
C MET A 40 0.41 13.43 -35.22
N GLY A 41 -0.54 14.33 -35.53
CA GLY A 41 -0.86 15.47 -34.67
C GLY A 41 -1.39 15.01 -33.30
N ILE A 42 -1.11 15.81 -32.27
CA ILE A 42 -1.42 15.52 -30.87
C ILE A 42 -2.89 15.19 -30.63
N GLU A 43 -3.81 15.78 -31.40
CA GLU A 43 -5.25 15.52 -31.31
C GLU A 43 -5.57 14.07 -31.67
N LYS A 44 -4.94 13.55 -32.72
CA LYS A 44 -5.10 12.15 -33.15
C LYS A 44 -4.46 11.20 -32.15
N GLN A 45 -3.28 11.56 -31.62
CA GLN A 45 -2.59 10.75 -30.61
C GLN A 45 -3.44 10.62 -29.34
N ILE A 46 -4.02 11.73 -28.84
CA ILE A 46 -4.91 11.71 -27.68
C ILE A 46 -6.17 10.89 -27.96
N LEU A 47 -6.82 11.10 -29.10
CA LEU A 47 -8.04 10.38 -29.45
C LEU A 47 -7.80 8.87 -29.51
N TYR A 48 -6.69 8.45 -30.12
CA TYR A 48 -6.31 7.05 -30.20
C TYR A 48 -6.03 6.48 -28.80
N THR A 49 -5.37 7.25 -27.94
CA THR A 49 -5.10 6.85 -26.56
C THR A 49 -6.38 6.70 -25.74
N LEU A 50 -7.33 7.63 -25.85
CA LEU A 50 -8.64 7.56 -25.21
C LEU A 50 -9.46 6.36 -25.71
N TYR A 51 -9.24 5.90 -26.95
CA TYR A 51 -9.88 4.68 -27.44
C TYR A 51 -9.34 3.40 -26.78
N HIS A 52 -8.08 3.41 -26.32
CA HIS A 52 -7.40 2.25 -25.73
C HIS A 52 -7.44 2.21 -24.20
N ILE A 53 -7.99 3.24 -23.55
CA ILE A 53 -8.02 3.34 -22.10
C ILE A 53 -9.14 2.49 -21.48
N ASP A 54 -8.94 1.98 -20.26
CA ASP A 54 -10.01 1.28 -19.54
C ASP A 54 -11.18 2.25 -19.30
N LYS A 55 -12.38 1.84 -19.71
CA LYS A 55 -13.62 2.60 -19.54
C LYS A 55 -13.87 3.03 -18.09
N LYS A 56 -13.35 2.29 -17.10
CA LYS A 56 -13.46 2.65 -15.67
C LYS A 56 -12.74 3.96 -15.33
N LEU A 57 -11.68 4.30 -16.06
CA LEU A 57 -10.88 5.51 -15.85
C LEU A 57 -11.50 6.76 -16.52
N LEU A 58 -12.41 6.56 -17.47
CA LEU A 58 -13.12 7.66 -18.15
C LEU A 58 -14.21 8.34 -17.29
N ASN A 59 -14.52 7.79 -16.11
CA ASN A 59 -15.47 8.38 -15.16
C ASN A 59 -14.83 9.52 -14.34
N VAL A 60 -14.26 10.51 -15.03
CA VAL A 60 -13.71 11.76 -14.47
C VAL A 60 -14.64 12.94 -14.75
N PRO A 61 -14.65 14.00 -13.90
CA PRO A 61 -15.59 15.11 -14.07
C PRO A 61 -15.30 15.99 -15.29
N SER A 62 -14.03 16.20 -15.64
CA SER A 62 -13.62 17.04 -16.77
C SER A 62 -12.15 16.78 -17.12
N PHE A 63 -11.83 16.42 -18.36
CA PHE A 63 -10.43 16.30 -18.82
C PHE A 63 -9.85 17.69 -19.11
N SER A 64 -8.71 18.04 -18.50
CA SER A 64 -7.93 19.22 -18.84
C SER A 64 -6.72 18.81 -19.67
N PHE A 65 -6.66 19.31 -20.91
CA PHE A 65 -5.52 19.05 -21.78
C PHE A 65 -4.24 19.73 -21.27
N VAL A 66 -4.35 20.94 -20.71
CA VAL A 66 -3.21 21.68 -20.18
C VAL A 66 -2.61 20.93 -18.99
N ASP A 67 -3.44 20.54 -18.03
CA ASP A 67 -3.01 19.77 -16.85
C ASP A 67 -2.41 18.42 -17.26
N PHE A 68 -2.95 17.79 -18.31
CA PHE A 68 -2.37 16.58 -18.87
C PHE A 68 -0.96 16.81 -19.42
N ILE A 69 -0.75 17.85 -20.23
CA ILE A 69 0.58 18.20 -20.75
C ILE A 69 1.56 18.54 -19.63
N GLU A 70 1.12 19.31 -18.63
CA GLU A 70 1.94 19.65 -17.47
C GLU A 70 2.27 18.43 -16.59
N SER A 71 1.42 17.39 -16.64
CA SER A 71 1.64 16.14 -15.91
C SER A 71 2.60 15.16 -16.60
N LEU A 72 2.96 15.39 -17.85
CA LEU A 72 3.83 14.49 -18.61
C LEU A 72 5.21 14.41 -17.96
N THR A 73 5.70 13.18 -17.81
CA THR A 73 7.00 12.88 -17.21
C THR A 73 7.98 12.27 -18.20
N GLU A 74 7.48 11.63 -19.25
CA GLU A 74 8.26 10.86 -20.21
C GLU A 74 8.06 11.30 -21.66
N LEU A 75 7.02 12.09 -21.93
CA LEU A 75 6.71 12.61 -23.26
C LEU A 75 6.88 14.14 -23.30
N GLU A 76 7.39 14.64 -24.41
CA GLU A 76 7.53 16.07 -24.68
C GLU A 76 6.65 16.47 -25.86
N VAL A 77 6.11 17.70 -25.82
CA VAL A 77 5.37 18.29 -26.95
C VAL A 77 6.36 18.98 -27.88
N VAL A 78 6.40 18.55 -29.14
CA VAL A 78 7.23 19.16 -30.18
C VAL A 78 6.35 19.74 -31.28
N GLY A 79 6.72 20.92 -31.77
CA GLY A 79 6.04 21.57 -32.88
C GLY A 79 6.20 20.82 -34.20
N CYS A 80 5.15 20.81 -35.03
CA CYS A 80 5.18 20.24 -36.38
C CYS A 80 5.32 21.34 -37.44
N GLU A 81 6.08 21.07 -38.51
CA GLU A 81 6.28 22.01 -39.63
C GLU A 81 4.96 22.40 -40.35
N ALA A 82 3.96 21.51 -40.30
CA ALA A 82 2.63 21.75 -40.87
C ALA A 82 1.68 22.56 -39.95
N GLY A 83 2.17 23.03 -38.79
CA GLY A 83 1.36 23.63 -37.72
C GLY A 83 0.88 22.59 -36.70
N GLY A 84 0.70 23.01 -35.45
CA GLY A 84 0.31 22.14 -34.33
C GLY A 84 1.48 21.48 -33.60
N GLY A 85 1.16 20.58 -32.67
CA GLY A 85 2.13 19.84 -31.86
C GLY A 85 1.95 18.33 -32.00
N ARG A 86 2.97 17.57 -31.57
CA ARG A 86 2.92 16.12 -31.39
C ARG A 86 3.64 15.73 -30.11
N LEU A 87 3.19 14.65 -29.49
CA LEU A 87 3.90 14.04 -28.37
C LEU A 87 4.95 13.07 -28.91
N VAL A 88 6.17 13.22 -28.41
CA VAL A 88 7.30 12.34 -28.71
C VAL A 88 8.00 11.94 -27.40
N PRO A 89 8.71 10.80 -27.38
CA PRO A 89 9.53 10.44 -26.23
C PRO A 89 10.52 11.56 -25.88
N GLY A 90 10.51 11.98 -24.61
CA GLY A 90 11.37 13.04 -24.12
C GLY A 90 12.85 12.68 -24.17
N SER A 91 13.70 13.69 -24.33
CA SER A 91 15.14 13.52 -24.51
C SER A 91 15.90 13.29 -23.19
N ASN A 92 15.44 12.37 -22.33
CA ASN A 92 16.12 11.80 -21.14
C ASN A 92 16.85 12.77 -20.16
N ASN A 93 16.69 14.09 -20.25
CA ASN A 93 17.62 15.04 -19.61
C ASN A 93 17.03 15.89 -18.48
N TYR A 94 15.76 15.77 -18.13
CA TYR A 94 15.22 16.41 -16.92
C TYR A 94 14.36 15.43 -16.13
N ARG A 95 14.97 14.81 -15.12
CA ARG A 95 14.34 13.89 -14.19
C ARG A 95 13.44 14.64 -13.21
N ASN A 96 12.14 14.36 -13.27
CA ASN A 96 11.31 14.18 -12.08
C ASN A 96 10.53 12.87 -12.28
N ASN A 97 11.19 11.75 -11.96
CA ASN A 97 10.60 10.42 -12.05
C ASN A 97 9.64 10.23 -10.86
N LEU A 98 8.34 10.51 -11.03
CA LEU A 98 7.29 10.23 -10.03
C LEU A 98 6.17 9.35 -10.61
N VAL A 99 6.54 8.38 -11.43
CA VAL A 99 5.63 7.30 -11.82
C VAL A 99 6.40 6.00 -11.78
N CYS A 100 6.07 5.13 -10.82
CA CYS A 100 6.50 3.74 -10.86
C CYS A 100 5.30 2.82 -11.10
N GLU A 101 5.29 2.15 -12.25
CA GLU A 101 4.49 0.94 -12.45
C GLU A 101 4.97 -0.14 -11.46
N GLU A 102 4.35 -0.24 -10.29
CA GLU A 102 4.47 -1.46 -9.50
C GLU A 102 3.72 -2.58 -10.22
N LYS A 103 4.47 -3.59 -10.68
CA LYS A 103 3.87 -4.79 -11.28
C LYS A 103 2.83 -5.37 -10.32
N PRO A 104 1.65 -5.78 -10.80
CA PRO A 104 0.64 -6.44 -9.99
C PRO A 104 1.25 -7.56 -9.14
N ARG A 105 0.75 -7.76 -7.92
CA ARG A 105 1.16 -8.86 -7.04
C ARG A 105 0.81 -10.21 -7.70
N VAL A 106 1.70 -10.74 -8.54
CA VAL A 106 1.55 -12.08 -9.11
C VAL A 106 2.11 -13.09 -8.12
N SER A 107 1.23 -13.80 -7.44
CA SER A 107 1.55 -14.92 -6.56
C SER A 107 1.63 -16.22 -7.37
N LYS A 108 2.59 -17.08 -7.05
CA LYS A 108 2.83 -18.36 -7.75
C LYS A 108 2.05 -19.51 -7.14
N GLY A 109 1.41 -19.29 -5.99
CA GLY A 109 0.65 -20.31 -5.28
C GLY A 109 1.54 -21.19 -4.41
N GLU A 110 2.65 -20.64 -3.91
CA GLU A 110 3.59 -21.36 -3.04
C GLU A 110 2.90 -21.84 -1.77
N THR A 111 3.23 -23.06 -1.36
CA THR A 111 2.70 -23.69 -0.15
C THR A 111 3.83 -24.15 0.77
N GLY A 112 3.52 -24.52 2.01
CA GLY A 112 4.52 -24.92 3.00
C GLY A 112 4.28 -24.25 4.34
N SER A 113 5.23 -23.44 4.82
CA SER A 113 5.08 -22.64 6.05
C SER A 113 4.25 -21.37 5.79
N LEU A 114 3.75 -20.74 6.87
CA LEU A 114 3.09 -19.43 6.78
C LEU A 114 4.01 -18.37 6.17
N ASP A 115 5.30 -18.35 6.52
CA ASP A 115 6.27 -17.40 5.94
C ASP A 115 6.39 -17.53 4.42
N ARG A 116 6.40 -18.76 3.89
CA ARG A 116 6.42 -18.99 2.43
C ARG A 116 5.15 -18.50 1.76
N ILE A 117 3.99 -18.77 2.38
CA ILE A 117 2.70 -18.31 1.88
C ILE A 117 2.66 -16.78 1.89
N PHE A 118 3.02 -16.13 2.99
CA PHE A 118 2.99 -14.67 3.11
C PHE A 118 3.95 -13.98 2.16
N TYR A 119 5.14 -14.55 1.96
CA TYR A 119 6.12 -14.07 0.99
C TYR A 119 5.60 -14.15 -0.44
N ASP A 120 5.01 -15.28 -0.84
CA ASP A 120 4.44 -15.46 -2.17
C ASP A 120 3.25 -14.53 -2.46
N LEU A 121 2.45 -14.28 -1.42
CA LEU A 121 1.35 -13.32 -1.45
C LEU A 121 1.81 -11.86 -1.40
N LYS A 122 3.11 -11.62 -1.18
CA LYS A 122 3.73 -10.30 -0.99
C LYS A 122 3.01 -9.47 0.08
N LEU A 123 2.69 -10.10 1.22
CA LEU A 123 2.06 -9.42 2.34
C LEU A 123 3.09 -8.55 3.08
N ALA A 124 2.63 -7.41 3.61
CA ALA A 124 3.45 -6.45 4.36
C ALA A 124 3.75 -6.89 5.81
N PHE A 125 3.62 -8.18 6.11
CA PHE A 125 3.86 -8.74 7.44
C PHE A 125 4.34 -10.19 7.34
N ASN A 126 5.13 -10.60 8.33
CA ASN A 126 5.63 -11.97 8.47
C ASN A 126 4.75 -12.80 9.43
N LYS A 127 5.13 -14.07 9.64
CA LYS A 127 4.40 -14.97 10.52
C LYS A 127 4.33 -14.48 11.97
N ASP A 128 5.42 -13.97 12.52
CA ASP A 128 5.47 -13.61 13.94
C ASP A 128 4.67 -12.34 14.21
N GLU A 129 4.71 -11.38 13.29
CA GLU A 129 3.83 -10.22 13.27
C GLU A 129 2.35 -10.65 13.20
N PHE A 130 2.01 -11.58 12.32
CA PHE A 130 0.67 -12.13 12.20
C PHE A 130 0.20 -12.80 13.51
N VAL A 131 1.06 -13.60 14.13
CA VAL A 131 0.76 -14.25 15.41
C VAL A 131 0.53 -13.22 16.52
N SER A 132 1.38 -12.21 16.62
CA SER A 132 1.23 -11.12 17.60
C SER A 132 -0.06 -10.32 17.38
N ILE A 133 -0.43 -10.05 16.13
CA ILE A 133 -1.72 -9.43 15.78
C ILE A 133 -2.87 -10.33 16.26
N LEU A 134 -2.83 -11.63 16.01
CA LEU A 134 -3.88 -12.55 16.44
C LEU A 134 -4.02 -12.62 17.98
N TYR A 135 -2.90 -12.64 18.73
CA TYR A 135 -2.97 -12.57 20.20
C TYR A 135 -3.67 -11.30 20.69
N THR A 136 -3.35 -10.15 20.10
CA THR A 136 -3.97 -8.87 20.47
C THR A 136 -5.45 -8.83 20.11
N VAL A 137 -5.82 -9.24 18.88
CA VAL A 137 -7.20 -9.18 18.39
C VAL A 137 -8.10 -10.18 19.11
N MET A 138 -7.60 -11.37 19.44
CA MET A 138 -8.38 -12.36 20.20
C MET A 138 -8.43 -12.07 21.70
N GLY A 139 -7.44 -11.36 22.23
CA GLY A 139 -7.35 -11.01 23.65
C GLY A 139 -8.03 -9.69 24.03
N SER A 140 -8.60 -8.95 23.06
CA SER A 140 -9.18 -7.62 23.27
C SER A 140 -10.47 -7.44 22.48
N GLU A 141 -11.48 -6.83 23.11
CA GLU A 141 -12.73 -6.43 22.44
C GLU A 141 -12.57 -5.16 21.58
N ALA A 142 -11.41 -4.49 21.66
CA ALA A 142 -11.14 -3.26 20.91
C ALA A 142 -11.09 -3.48 19.38
N TYR A 143 -10.80 -4.71 18.94
CA TYR A 143 -10.64 -5.05 17.52
C TYR A 143 -11.78 -5.92 17.03
N LYS A 144 -12.32 -5.57 15.86
CA LYS A 144 -13.22 -6.46 15.11
C LYS A 144 -12.38 -7.38 14.23
N LEU A 145 -12.47 -8.68 14.47
CA LEU A 145 -11.70 -9.70 13.74
C LEU A 145 -11.85 -9.55 12.22
N GLU A 146 -13.09 -9.37 11.75
CA GLU A 146 -13.39 -9.16 10.33
C GLU A 146 -12.67 -7.95 9.75
N SER A 147 -12.70 -6.81 10.46
CA SER A 147 -12.00 -5.59 10.03
C SER A 147 -10.49 -5.83 9.94
N VAL A 148 -9.89 -6.51 10.92
CA VAL A 148 -8.45 -6.82 10.88
C VAL A 148 -8.11 -7.78 9.74
N PHE A 149 -8.90 -8.83 9.52
CA PHE A 149 -8.67 -9.72 8.38
C PHE A 149 -8.84 -9.01 7.04
N ASN A 150 -9.79 -8.09 6.94
CA ASN A 150 -9.91 -7.21 5.80
C ASN A 150 -8.62 -6.40 5.62
N ILE A 151 -8.08 -5.77 6.68
CA ILE A 151 -6.80 -5.04 6.75
C ILE A 151 -5.56 -5.91 6.56
N LEU A 152 -5.63 -7.23 6.68
CA LEU A 152 -4.48 -8.10 6.37
C LEU A 152 -4.54 -8.70 4.96
N PHE A 153 -5.72 -9.06 4.47
CA PHE A 153 -5.89 -9.84 3.24
C PHE A 153 -6.85 -9.22 2.19
N CYS A 154 -6.82 -7.92 1.90
CA CYS A 154 -7.52 -7.41 0.71
C CYS A 154 -9.06 -7.31 0.80
N GLY A 155 -9.69 -7.81 1.87
CA GLY A 155 -11.12 -8.12 1.86
C GLY A 155 -11.43 -9.50 1.26
N GLU A 156 -12.67 -9.98 1.38
CA GLU A 156 -13.05 -11.31 0.92
C GLU A 156 -12.87 -11.50 -0.60
N GLY A 157 -11.97 -12.41 -1.00
CA GLY A 157 -12.24 -13.21 -2.20
C GLY A 157 -11.08 -13.71 -3.06
N LYS A 158 -9.91 -13.04 -3.15
CA LYS A 158 -8.88 -13.45 -4.14
C LYS A 158 -7.42 -13.16 -3.76
N VAL A 159 -7.05 -13.22 -2.48
CA VAL A 159 -5.62 -13.08 -2.11
C VAL A 159 -4.82 -14.29 -2.57
N PHE A 160 -5.38 -15.49 -2.41
CA PHE A 160 -4.68 -16.74 -2.76
C PHE A 160 -4.71 -17.01 -4.27
N SER A 161 -3.58 -17.47 -4.81
CA SER A 161 -3.47 -17.78 -6.25
C SER A 161 -4.25 -19.04 -6.63
N ASN A 162 -4.43 -19.97 -5.69
CA ASN A 162 -5.12 -21.24 -5.91
C ASN A 162 -5.73 -21.82 -4.62
N ASN A 163 -6.66 -22.77 -4.78
CA ASN A 163 -7.37 -23.40 -3.67
C ASN A 163 -6.44 -24.18 -2.72
N ASN A 164 -5.37 -24.78 -3.24
CA ASN A 164 -4.43 -25.54 -2.42
C ASN A 164 -3.67 -24.63 -1.42
N GLN A 165 -3.21 -23.46 -1.87
CA GLN A 165 -2.58 -22.46 -1.02
C GLN A 165 -3.54 -21.96 0.07
N GLN A 166 -4.80 -21.72 -0.30
CA GLN A 166 -5.87 -21.34 0.63
C GLN A 166 -6.11 -22.43 1.70
N GLU A 167 -6.25 -23.69 1.30
CA GLU A 167 -6.45 -24.81 2.23
C GLU A 167 -5.29 -24.98 3.21
N VAL A 168 -4.05 -24.91 2.71
CA VAL A 168 -2.85 -25.01 3.55
C VAL A 168 -2.79 -23.84 4.53
N PHE A 169 -3.10 -22.62 4.09
CA PHE A 169 -3.20 -21.46 4.98
C PHE A 169 -4.24 -21.68 6.08
N TYR A 170 -5.47 -22.09 5.75
CA TYR A 170 -6.51 -22.32 6.76
C TYR A 170 -6.15 -23.45 7.73
N LYS A 171 -5.44 -24.48 7.28
CA LYS A 171 -4.92 -25.55 8.15
C LYS A 171 -3.94 -24.98 9.18
N HIS A 172 -3.05 -24.08 8.78
CA HIS A 172 -2.14 -23.39 9.72
C HIS A 172 -2.88 -22.44 10.64
N LEU A 173 -3.80 -21.64 10.11
CA LEU A 173 -4.62 -20.70 10.89
C LEU A 173 -5.39 -21.43 11.99
N ARG A 174 -6.07 -22.55 11.67
CA ARG A 174 -6.79 -23.35 12.67
C ARG A 174 -5.88 -23.86 13.78
N LYS A 175 -4.64 -24.26 13.47
CA LYS A 175 -3.67 -24.70 14.49
C LYS A 175 -3.24 -23.53 15.38
N LEU A 176 -2.95 -22.37 14.79
CA LEU A 176 -2.59 -21.16 15.52
C LEU A 176 -3.71 -20.71 16.44
N LEU A 177 -4.96 -20.63 15.95
CA LEU A 177 -6.12 -20.20 16.74
C LEU A 177 -6.35 -21.13 17.94
N LYS A 178 -6.18 -22.45 17.78
CA LYS A 178 -6.27 -23.40 18.91
C LYS A 178 -5.18 -23.17 19.97
N LYS A 179 -3.95 -22.88 19.54
CA LYS A 179 -2.85 -22.54 20.44
C LYS A 179 -3.16 -21.24 21.19
N ILE A 180 -3.45 -20.17 20.45
CA ILE A 180 -3.76 -18.84 21.00
C ILE A 180 -4.93 -18.91 21.99
N TYR A 181 -6.01 -19.61 21.64
CA TYR A 181 -7.15 -19.80 22.54
C TYR A 181 -6.77 -20.51 23.85
N SER A 182 -5.83 -21.45 23.80
CA SER A 182 -5.34 -22.13 25.01
C SER A 182 -4.46 -21.20 25.84
N ASP A 183 -3.53 -20.48 25.21
CA ASP A 183 -2.62 -19.55 25.87
C ASP A 183 -3.35 -18.36 26.51
N LEU A 184 -4.42 -17.86 25.89
CA LEU A 184 -5.23 -16.74 26.41
C LEU A 184 -5.98 -17.06 27.70
N LYS A 185 -6.07 -18.33 28.10
CA LYS A 185 -6.60 -18.71 29.42
C LYS A 185 -5.65 -18.35 30.56
N GLU A 186 -4.36 -18.29 30.27
CA GLU A 186 -3.34 -17.89 31.23
C GLU A 186 -3.15 -16.36 31.21
N PRO A 187 -3.03 -15.71 32.37
CA PRO A 187 -2.86 -14.26 32.44
C PRO A 187 -1.53 -13.81 31.81
N GLU A 188 -1.55 -12.67 31.13
CA GLU A 188 -0.34 -12.00 30.63
C GLU A 188 0.03 -10.81 31.52
N SER A 189 1.31 -10.45 31.52
CA SER A 189 1.73 -9.15 32.03
C SER A 189 1.04 -8.03 31.26
N LYS A 190 0.35 -7.13 31.98
CA LYS A 190 -0.27 -5.93 31.42
C LYS A 190 0.71 -5.04 30.65
N VAL A 191 1.99 -5.05 31.05
CA VAL A 191 3.04 -4.28 30.37
C VAL A 191 3.32 -4.85 28.99
N ILE A 192 3.36 -6.18 28.89
CA ILE A 192 3.60 -6.89 27.63
C ILE A 192 2.38 -6.77 26.73
N SER A 193 1.18 -6.99 27.27
CA SER A 193 -0.07 -6.87 26.50
C SER A 193 -0.25 -5.46 25.93
N ASN A 194 -0.01 -4.42 26.74
CA ASN A 194 -0.12 -3.03 26.27
C ASN A 194 0.95 -2.68 25.23
N LEU A 195 2.19 -3.14 25.41
CA LEU A 195 3.24 -2.93 24.42
C LEU A 195 2.90 -3.60 23.08
N ARG A 196 2.39 -4.86 23.14
CA ARG A 196 1.93 -5.58 21.95
C ARG A 196 0.77 -4.86 21.29
N ASP A 197 -0.23 -4.41 22.06
CA ASP A 197 -1.40 -3.69 21.56
C ASP A 197 -1.02 -2.39 20.83
N GLN A 198 -0.21 -1.54 21.45
CA GLN A 198 0.26 -0.30 20.83
C GLN A 198 1.06 -0.57 19.55
N THR A 199 1.91 -1.60 19.55
CA THR A 199 2.72 -1.95 18.38
C THR A 199 1.84 -2.52 17.26
N VAL A 200 0.84 -3.34 17.59
CA VAL A 200 -0.16 -3.86 16.63
C VAL A 200 -0.95 -2.71 16.02
N SER A 201 -1.39 -1.73 16.82
CA SER A 201 -2.09 -0.54 16.31
C SER A 201 -1.25 0.22 15.28
N ILE A 202 0.04 0.43 15.54
CA ILE A 202 0.95 1.09 14.58
C ILE A 202 1.09 0.23 13.32
N LYS A 203 1.34 -1.09 13.47
CA LYS A 203 1.52 -1.99 12.33
C LYS A 203 0.28 -2.05 11.43
N LEU A 204 -0.92 -2.13 12.02
CA LEU A 204 -2.17 -2.12 11.25
C LEU A 204 -2.35 -0.79 10.51
N GLY A 205 -2.04 0.35 11.15
CA GLY A 205 -2.05 1.65 10.48
C GLY A 205 -1.09 1.72 9.29
N LEU A 206 0.13 1.22 9.43
CA LEU A 206 1.08 1.14 8.30
C LEU A 206 0.54 0.28 7.14
N ILE A 207 -0.05 -0.88 7.46
CA ILE A 207 -0.63 -1.76 6.44
C ILE A 207 -1.82 -1.06 5.75
N GLU A 208 -2.67 -0.34 6.49
CA GLU A 208 -3.76 0.46 5.93
C GLU A 208 -3.25 1.54 4.97
N ILE A 209 -2.19 2.27 5.34
CA ILE A 209 -1.53 3.25 4.46
C ILE A 209 -1.05 2.56 3.18
N LEU A 210 -0.31 1.45 3.28
CA LEU A 210 0.19 0.72 2.11
C LEU A 210 -0.96 0.29 1.20
N ARG A 211 -2.08 -0.15 1.76
CA ARG A 211 -3.27 -0.53 0.99
C ARG A 211 -3.95 0.64 0.33
N PHE A 212 -4.01 1.76 1.01
CA PHE A 212 -4.53 2.98 0.45
C PHE A 212 -3.71 3.40 -0.76
N LEU A 213 -2.38 3.37 -0.65
CA LEU A 213 -1.47 3.63 -1.77
C LEU A 213 -1.74 2.66 -2.92
N GLU A 214 -1.76 1.35 -2.65
CA GLU A 214 -2.04 0.32 -3.67
C GLU A 214 -3.40 0.50 -4.35
N LYS A 215 -4.45 0.80 -3.59
CA LYS A 215 -5.80 1.01 -4.13
C LYS A 215 -5.87 2.23 -5.04
N ASN A 216 -5.03 3.22 -4.81
CA ASN A 216 -4.95 4.45 -5.60
C ASN A 216 -3.82 4.40 -6.64
N GLU A 217 -3.23 3.23 -6.89
CA GLU A 217 -2.14 3.04 -7.88
C GLU A 217 -0.91 3.92 -7.59
N VAL A 218 -0.68 4.26 -6.32
CA VAL A 218 0.50 4.98 -5.84
C VAL A 218 1.53 3.97 -5.35
N GLY A 219 2.71 3.98 -5.95
CA GLY A 219 3.83 3.17 -5.50
C GLY A 219 4.57 3.83 -4.34
N LEU A 220 5.32 3.05 -3.56
CA LEU A 220 6.16 3.62 -2.50
C LEU A 220 7.19 4.62 -3.04
N LYS A 221 7.67 4.41 -4.27
CA LYS A 221 8.66 5.32 -4.89
C LYS A 221 8.11 6.69 -5.23
N ASP A 222 6.79 6.87 -5.20
CA ASP A 222 6.15 8.16 -5.42
C ASP A 222 6.15 9.01 -4.13
N LEU A 223 6.53 8.42 -3.00
CA LEU A 223 6.69 9.12 -1.73
C LEU A 223 8.08 9.78 -1.65
N PRO A 224 8.17 10.98 -1.05
CA PRO A 224 9.42 11.57 -0.60
C PRO A 224 10.27 10.60 0.24
N GLN A 225 11.60 10.68 0.09
CA GLN A 225 12.53 9.78 0.78
C GLN A 225 12.40 9.84 2.31
N ASP A 226 12.12 11.02 2.86
CA ASP A 226 11.92 11.20 4.30
C ASP A 226 10.68 10.45 4.82
N LEU A 227 9.60 10.38 4.02
CA LEU A 227 8.43 9.57 4.35
C LEU A 227 8.72 8.07 4.23
N LEU A 228 9.51 7.67 3.25
CA LEU A 228 9.95 6.28 3.11
C LEU A 228 10.80 5.83 4.28
N ASP A 229 11.72 6.68 4.74
CA ASP A 229 12.57 6.41 5.90
C ASP A 229 11.70 6.27 7.17
N LYS A 230 10.71 7.15 7.37
CA LYS A 230 9.74 7.04 8.48
C LYS A 230 8.94 5.74 8.43
N ILE A 231 8.41 5.36 7.26
CA ILE A 231 7.67 4.10 7.09
C ILE A 231 8.58 2.92 7.41
N HIS A 232 9.82 2.92 6.90
CA HIS A 232 10.79 1.86 7.11
C HIS A 232 11.17 1.71 8.59
N ASP A 233 11.45 2.82 9.28
CA ASP A 233 11.82 2.81 10.70
C ASP A 233 10.68 2.30 11.59
N LEU A 234 9.44 2.73 11.30
CA LEU A 234 8.25 2.24 11.99
C LEU A 234 7.99 0.76 11.72
N ASP A 235 8.13 0.31 10.47
CA ASP A 235 7.99 -1.10 10.11
C ASP A 235 9.06 -1.96 10.79
N HIS A 236 10.31 -1.51 10.77
CA HIS A 236 11.43 -2.17 11.43
C HIS A 236 11.18 -2.30 12.95
N PHE A 237 10.76 -1.23 13.61
CA PHE A 237 10.39 -1.27 15.02
C PHE A 237 9.26 -2.26 15.28
N CYS A 238 8.20 -2.23 14.48
CA CYS A 238 7.06 -3.14 14.62
C CYS A 238 7.52 -4.59 14.46
N ARG A 239 8.31 -4.88 13.43
CA ARG A 239 8.82 -6.22 13.15
C ARG A 239 9.65 -6.78 14.30
N GLU A 240 10.66 -6.03 14.77
CA GLU A 240 11.51 -6.44 15.89
C GLU A 240 10.71 -6.66 17.17
N THR A 241 9.79 -5.73 17.46
CA THR A 241 8.99 -5.77 18.70
C THR A 241 7.99 -6.92 18.65
N LEU A 242 7.17 -7.03 17.60
CA LEU A 242 6.15 -8.07 17.47
C LEU A 242 6.76 -9.47 17.35
N SER A 243 7.94 -9.63 16.75
CA SER A 243 8.60 -10.94 16.68
C SER A 243 8.98 -11.46 18.06
N ARG A 244 9.44 -10.57 18.95
CA ARG A 244 9.77 -10.92 20.35
C ARG A 244 8.55 -11.09 21.25
N LEU A 245 7.38 -10.63 20.81
CA LEU A 245 6.11 -10.73 21.54
C LEU A 245 5.17 -11.82 20.98
N ALA A 246 5.61 -12.55 19.96
CA ALA A 246 4.82 -13.57 19.27
C ALA A 246 4.72 -14.90 20.03
N ASP A 247 5.64 -15.19 20.95
CA ASP A 247 5.58 -16.40 21.77
C ASP A 247 5.38 -16.06 23.25
N ARG A 248 4.16 -16.27 23.75
CA ARG A 248 3.82 -16.02 25.17
C ARG A 248 4.53 -16.95 26.14
N SER A 249 5.09 -18.08 25.68
CA SER A 249 5.88 -18.97 26.54
C SER A 249 7.27 -18.39 26.86
N VAL A 250 7.74 -17.44 26.06
CA VAL A 250 9.04 -16.79 26.25
C VAL A 250 8.81 -15.41 26.86
N THR A 251 9.26 -15.22 28.09
CA THR A 251 9.20 -13.89 28.71
C THR A 251 10.32 -13.00 28.14
N PRO A 252 9.99 -11.86 27.49
CA PRO A 252 11.01 -10.95 26.99
C PRO A 252 11.83 -10.37 28.14
N ASN A 253 13.11 -10.11 27.89
CA ASN A 253 13.96 -9.53 28.94
C ASN A 253 13.55 -8.09 29.29
N LEU A 254 13.81 -7.67 30.54
CA LEU A 254 13.39 -6.36 31.05
C LEU A 254 14.00 -5.19 30.28
N LYS A 255 15.24 -5.34 29.80
CA LYS A 255 15.94 -4.32 29.01
C LYS A 255 15.17 -4.02 27.72
N PHE A 256 14.78 -5.06 26.98
CA PHE A 256 13.98 -4.94 25.78
C PHE A 256 12.63 -4.30 26.07
N ILE A 257 11.91 -4.73 27.12
CA ILE A 257 10.61 -4.15 27.48
C ILE A 257 10.76 -2.65 27.78
N HIS A 258 11.80 -2.27 28.52
CA HIS A 258 12.09 -0.87 28.81
C HIS A 258 12.38 -0.06 27.54
N ASP A 259 13.30 -0.54 26.70
CA ASP A 259 13.75 0.17 25.50
C ASP A 259 12.62 0.29 24.46
N ALA A 260 11.84 -0.78 24.26
CA ALA A 260 10.68 -0.77 23.37
C ALA A 260 9.59 0.19 23.87
N ARG A 261 9.37 0.28 25.19
CA ARG A 261 8.40 1.24 25.77
C ARG A 261 8.85 2.69 25.67
N LEU A 262 10.17 2.96 25.69
CA LEU A 262 10.67 4.32 25.44
C LEU A 262 10.54 4.66 23.97
N THR A 263 10.96 3.74 23.09
CA THR A 263 10.87 3.91 21.64
C THR A 263 9.43 4.14 21.21
N ILE A 264 8.47 3.35 21.71
CA ILE A 264 7.07 3.49 21.32
C ILE A 264 6.51 4.87 21.67
N LYS A 265 6.91 5.46 22.82
CA LYS A 265 6.48 6.81 23.20
C LYS A 265 7.00 7.89 22.25
N ILE A 266 8.18 7.69 21.69
CA ILE A 266 8.81 8.62 20.74
C ILE A 266 8.12 8.48 19.38
N ILE A 267 7.90 7.26 18.90
CA ILE A 267 7.36 7.03 17.56
C ILE A 267 5.85 7.18 17.46
N PHE A 268 5.09 6.98 18.56
CA PHE A 268 3.63 6.96 18.51
C PHE A 268 3.00 8.25 17.95
N PRO A 269 3.46 9.46 18.34
CA PRO A 269 3.00 10.70 17.71
C PRO A 269 3.30 10.74 16.21
N HIS A 270 4.48 10.28 15.79
CA HIS A 270 4.88 10.25 14.38
C HIS A 270 4.04 9.26 13.57
N ALA A 271 3.75 8.08 14.13
CA ALA A 271 2.87 7.10 13.52
C ALA A 271 1.43 7.63 13.36
N ALA A 272 0.94 8.39 14.35
CA ALA A 272 -0.38 8.99 14.31
C ALA A 272 -0.52 10.10 13.26
N SER A 273 0.55 10.87 12.99
CA SER A 273 0.56 11.91 11.97
C SER A 273 0.96 11.43 10.57
N LEU A 274 1.54 10.24 10.45
CA LEU A 274 2.12 9.74 9.20
C LEU A 274 1.08 9.62 8.09
N GLU A 275 -0.12 9.14 8.42
CA GLU A 275 -1.22 9.04 7.48
C GLU A 275 -1.55 10.42 6.89
N GLU A 276 -1.71 11.43 7.75
CA GLU A 276 -2.01 12.81 7.34
C GLU A 276 -0.88 13.41 6.50
N GLU A 277 0.37 13.16 6.88
CA GLU A 277 1.55 13.65 6.16
C GLU A 277 1.66 13.05 4.76
N ILE A 278 1.51 11.73 4.63
CA ILE A 278 1.50 11.03 3.33
C ILE A 278 0.36 11.55 2.47
N TYR A 279 -0.82 11.70 3.05
CA TYR A 279 -2.00 12.16 2.33
C TYR A 279 -1.84 13.61 1.87
N SER A 280 -1.30 14.49 2.71
CA SER A 280 -0.99 15.88 2.36
C SER A 280 0.02 15.95 1.20
N GLN A 281 1.12 15.20 1.27
CA GLN A 281 2.16 15.17 0.23
C GLN A 281 1.65 14.64 -1.11
N LEU A 282 0.73 13.68 -1.07
CA LEU A 282 0.11 13.14 -2.28
C LEU A 282 -1.06 13.98 -2.79
N GLY A 283 -1.43 15.06 -2.10
CA GLY A 283 -2.55 15.92 -2.47
C GLY A 283 -3.91 15.27 -2.26
N PHE A 284 -4.12 14.60 -1.12
CA PHE A 284 -5.45 14.16 -0.68
C PHE A 284 -6.13 15.18 0.25
N TYR A 285 -5.40 16.22 0.68
CA TYR A 285 -5.87 17.33 1.51
C TYR A 285 -5.60 18.69 0.85
#